data_AF-A0A1C3K9Q0-F1
#
_entry.id   AF-A0A1C3K9Q0-F1
#
_cell.length_a   1.000
_cell.length_b   1.000
_cell.length_c   1.000
_cell.angle_alpha   90.00
_cell.angle_beta   90.00
_cell.angle_gamma   90.00
#
_symmetry.space_group_name_H-M   'P 1'
#
loop_
_entity.id
_entity.type
_entity.pdbx_description
1 polymer ?
#
loop_
_entity_poly.entity_id
_entity_poly.type
_entity_poly.pdbx_seq_one_letter_code
_entity_poly.pdbx_strand_id
1 'polypeptide(L)'
;MDNTKKETAKDTIKAQLEAIEECKEKKEKYVKCFNNWYKNNFLKGDLTQACDDYYEDYQICILNDLNKKGLGHLTNLQKEK
;
A
#
# COMPACT_ATOMS: atom_id res chain seq x y z
N MET A 1 -30.92 13.43 3.07
CA MET A 1 -30.64 11.98 3.02
C MET A 1 -29.19 11.84 3.43
N ASP A 2 -28.93 11.74 4.73
CA ASP A 2 -27.57 11.70 5.25
C ASP A 2 -27.41 10.37 5.99
N ASN A 3 -26.67 9.47 5.37
CA ASN A 3 -26.47 8.10 5.83
C ASN A 3 -24.97 7.87 6.04
N THR A 4 -24.32 8.77 6.78
CA THR A 4 -22.96 8.54 7.28
C THR A 4 -23.05 7.58 8.46
N LYS A 5 -23.05 6.27 8.18
CA LYS A 5 -22.66 5.28 9.20
C LYS A 5 -21.28 5.71 9.69
N LYS A 6 -21.20 6.07 10.97
CA LYS A 6 -19.94 6.32 11.67
C LYS A 6 -19.17 4.99 11.69
N GLU A 7 -18.38 4.76 10.65
CA GLU A 7 -17.51 3.58 10.53
C GLU A 7 -16.62 3.53 11.75
N THR A 8 -16.68 2.41 12.46
CA THR A 8 -15.90 2.28 13.69
C THR A 8 -14.45 2.03 13.31
N ALA A 9 -13.51 2.47 14.14
CA ALA A 9 -12.07 2.22 13.92
C ALA A 9 -11.78 0.72 13.69
N LYS A 10 -12.59 -0.17 14.26
CA LYS A 10 -12.51 -1.62 14.07
C LYS A 10 -12.83 -2.04 12.63
N ASP A 11 -13.83 -1.43 12.00
CA ASP A 11 -14.25 -1.72 10.63
C ASP A 11 -13.19 -1.24 9.64
N THR A 12 -12.63 -0.05 9.88
CA THR A 12 -11.49 0.49 9.15
C THR A 12 -10.27 -0.44 9.20
N ILE A 13 -9.88 -0.89 10.39
CA ILE A 13 -8.74 -1.80 10.58
C ILE A 13 -8.99 -3.12 9.84
N LYS A 14 -10.20 -3.67 9.92
CA LYS A 14 -10.57 -4.91 9.23
C LYS A 14 -10.42 -4.77 7.71
N ALA A 15 -10.96 -3.70 7.14
CA ALA A 15 -10.88 -3.46 5.70
C ALA A 15 -9.43 -3.28 5.23
N GLN A 16 -8.58 -2.64 6.04
CA GLN A 16 -7.17 -2.48 5.72
C GLN A 16 -6.41 -3.81 5.77
N LEU A 17 -6.70 -4.67 6.75
CA LEU A 17 -6.12 -6.02 6.81
C LEU A 17 -6.54 -6.88 5.62
N GLU A 18 -7.81 -6.81 5.20
CA GLU A 18 -8.30 -7.49 4.00
C GLU A 18 -7.62 -6.99 2.72
N ALA A 19 -7.46 -5.67 2.58
CA ALA A 19 -6.75 -5.08 1.43
C ALA A 19 -5.29 -5.57 1.35
N ILE A 20 -4.61 -5.71 2.50
CA ILE A 20 -3.25 -6.26 2.56
C ILE A 20 -3.20 -7.70 2.05
N GLU A 21 -4.18 -8.54 2.40
CA GLU A 21 -4.25 -9.92 1.92
C GLU A 21 -4.60 -10.02 0.43
N GLU A 22 -5.56 -9.22 -0.05
CA GLU A 22 -5.91 -9.15 -1.48
C GLU A 22 -4.70 -8.73 -2.34
N CYS A 23 -3.90 -7.78 -1.84
CA CYS A 23 -2.75 -7.24 -2.54
C CYS A 23 -1.43 -7.98 -2.25
N LYS A 24 -1.49 -9.17 -1.65
CA LYS A 24 -0.32 -9.95 -1.20
C LYS A 24 0.68 -10.23 -2.31
N GLU A 25 0.24 -10.60 -3.52
CA GLU A 25 1.15 -10.91 -4.63
C GLU A 25 2.00 -9.69 -5.03
N LYS A 26 1.39 -8.51 -5.09
CA LYS A 26 2.09 -7.25 -5.42
C LYS A 26 3.04 -6.85 -4.29
N LYS A 27 2.60 -7.02 -3.04
CA LYS A 27 3.45 -6.84 -1.86
C LYS A 27 4.68 -7.75 -1.90
N GLU A 28 4.52 -9.01 -2.25
CA GLU A 28 5.63 -9.98 -2.34
C GLU A 28 6.66 -9.57 -3.40
N LYS A 29 6.20 -9.09 -4.57
CA LYS A 29 7.10 -8.54 -5.61
C LYS A 29 7.88 -7.34 -5.11
N TYR A 30 7.20 -6.36 -4.49
CA TYR A 30 7.84 -5.19 -3.90
C TYR A 30 8.86 -5.58 -2.82
N VAL A 31 8.46 -6.41 -1.85
CA VAL A 31 9.33 -6.84 -0.74
C VAL A 31 10.54 -7.62 -1.26
N LYS A 32 10.37 -8.49 -2.26
CA LYS A 32 11.48 -9.22 -2.88
C LYS A 32 12.48 -8.25 -3.51
N CYS A 33 12.00 -7.27 -4.27
CA CYS A 33 12.85 -6.24 -4.87
C CYS A 33 13.55 -5.40 -3.80
N PHE A 34 12.80 -4.87 -2.83
CA PHE A 34 13.32 -4.03 -1.75
C PHE A 34 14.39 -4.76 -0.93
N ASN A 35 14.17 -6.01 -0.55
CA ASN A 35 15.16 -6.79 0.20
C ASN A 35 16.45 -7.02 -0.59
N ASN A 36 16.35 -7.19 -1.90
CA ASN A 36 17.53 -7.31 -2.76
C ASN A 36 18.29 -5.99 -2.84
N TRP A 37 17.60 -4.89 -3.13
CA TRP A 37 18.17 -3.55 -3.18
C TRP A 37 18.80 -3.15 -1.83
N TYR A 38 18.11 -3.38 -0.73
CA TYR A 38 18.58 -3.04 0.61
C TYR A 38 19.93 -3.71 0.92
N LYS A 39 20.05 -5.01 0.63
CA LYS A 39 21.28 -5.79 0.87
C LYS A 39 22.41 -5.42 -0.08
N ASN A 40 22.11 -5.18 -1.35
CA ASN A 40 23.13 -5.08 -2.39
C ASN A 40 23.55 -3.65 -2.73
N ASN A 41 22.71 -2.67 -2.42
CA ASN A 41 22.91 -1.26 -2.75
C ASN A 41 22.92 -0.42 -1.47
N PHE A 42 21.79 -0.33 -0.76
CA PHE A 42 21.63 0.58 0.38
C PHE A 42 22.68 0.38 1.47
N LEU A 43 22.87 -0.86 1.92
CA LEU A 43 23.88 -1.18 2.95
C LEU A 43 25.32 -0.92 2.51
N LYS A 44 25.57 -0.75 1.21
CA LYS A 44 26.88 -0.40 0.64
C LYS A 44 27.01 1.09 0.32
N GLY A 45 26.00 1.89 0.67
CA GLY A 45 25.98 3.34 0.43
C GLY A 45 25.49 3.75 -0.95
N ASP A 46 25.03 2.80 -1.78
CA ASP A 46 24.35 3.12 -3.04
C ASP A 46 22.86 3.38 -2.79
N LEU A 47 22.47 4.65 -2.93
CA LEU A 47 21.11 5.14 -2.69
C LEU A 47 20.28 5.24 -3.98
N THR A 48 20.77 4.71 -5.09
CA THR A 48 20.02 4.72 -6.36
C THR A 48 18.66 4.07 -6.15
N GLN A 49 17.58 4.78 -6.50
CA GLN A 49 16.22 4.27 -6.34
C GLN A 49 15.99 3.02 -7.19
N ALA A 50 15.26 2.07 -6.61
CA ALA A 50 14.84 0.84 -7.27
C ALA A 50 13.50 0.42 -6.67
N CYS A 51 12.74 -0.39 -7.40
CA CYS A 51 11.48 -0.99 -6.96
C CYS A 51 10.26 -0.05 -6.93
N ASP A 52 10.38 1.20 -7.41
CA ASP A 52 9.28 2.17 -7.43
C ASP A 52 8.06 1.64 -8.18
N ASP A 53 8.25 1.00 -9.34
CA ASP A 53 7.14 0.40 -10.11
C ASP A 53 6.39 -0.67 -9.29
N TYR A 54 7.12 -1.53 -8.57
CA TYR A 54 6.49 -2.56 -7.73
C TYR A 54 5.80 -1.96 -6.50
N TYR A 55 6.34 -0.87 -5.98
CA TYR A 55 5.74 -0.14 -4.88
C TYR A 55 4.45 0.56 -5.32
N GLU A 56 4.47 1.26 -6.46
CA GLU A 56 3.31 1.93 -7.04
C GLU A 56 2.20 0.90 -7.36
N ASP A 57 2.54 -0.25 -7.95
CA ASP A 57 1.58 -1.34 -8.18
C ASP A 57 0.90 -1.80 -6.88
N TYR A 58 1.68 -2.01 -5.82
CA TYR A 58 1.15 -2.41 -4.52
C TYR A 58 0.25 -1.33 -3.92
N GLN A 59 0.66 -0.07 -3.96
CA GLN A 59 -0.14 1.06 -3.46
C GLN A 59 -1.45 1.22 -4.23
N ILE A 60 -1.42 1.14 -5.56
CA ILE A 60 -2.60 1.21 -6.41
C ILE A 60 -3.58 0.09 -6.07
N CYS A 61 -3.08 -1.12 -5.81
CA CYS A 61 -3.92 -2.24 -5.41
C CYS A 61 -4.66 -1.95 -4.09
N ILE A 62 -3.94 -1.50 -3.07
CA ILE A 62 -4.53 -1.17 -1.76
C ILE A 62 -5.58 -0.06 -1.91
N LEU A 63 -5.25 1.00 -2.64
CA LEU A 63 -6.16 2.11 -2.92
C LEU A 63 -7.43 1.63 -3.63
N ASN A 64 -7.29 0.80 -4.65
CA ASN A 64 -8.43 0.27 -5.40
C ASN A 64 -9.33 -0.62 -4.55
N ASP A 65 -8.78 -1.46 -3.69
CA ASP A 65 -9.57 -2.29 -2.77
C ASP A 65 -10.35 -1.45 -1.76
N LEU A 66 -9.67 -0.48 -1.13
CA LEU A 66 -10.31 0.43 -0.18
C LEU A 66 -11.36 1.33 -0.85
N ASN A 67 -11.11 1.82 -2.08
CA ASN A 67 -12.09 2.56 -2.87
C ASN A 67 -13.36 1.76 -3.12
N LYS A 68 -13.24 0.47 -3.49
CA LYS A 68 -14.40 -0.43 -3.68
C LYS A 68 -15.24 -0.55 -2.40
N LYS A 69 -14.62 -0.39 -1.23
CA LYS A 69 -15.25 -0.45 0.10
C LYS A 69 -15.76 0.91 0.60
N GLY A 70 -15.59 2.00 -0.16
CA GLY A 70 -15.93 3.37 0.27
C GLY A 70 -14.90 4.02 1.20
N LEU A 71 -13.75 3.36 1.38
CA LEU A 71 -12.73 3.68 2.38
C LEU A 71 -11.48 4.33 1.79
N GLY A 72 -11.49 4.74 0.52
CA GLY A 72 -10.33 5.33 -0.15
C GLY A 72 -9.79 6.60 0.50
N HIS A 73 -10.64 7.35 1.21
CA HIS A 73 -10.24 8.55 1.96
C HIS A 73 -9.26 8.26 3.11
N LEU A 74 -9.09 6.99 3.50
CA LEU A 74 -8.17 6.57 4.55
C LEU A 74 -6.74 6.35 4.07
N THR A 75 -6.51 6.29 2.76
CA THR A 75 -5.16 6.16 2.24
C THR A 75 -4.51 7.54 2.14
N ASN A 76 -3.46 7.76 2.92
CA ASN A 76 -2.60 8.95 2.79
C ASN A 76 -1.61 8.80 1.63
N LEU A 77 -2.08 8.35 0.46
CA LEU A 77 -1.29 8.38 -0.78
C LEU A 77 -1.27 9.81 -1.32
N GLN A 78 -0.85 10.77 -0.50
CA GLN A 78 -0.51 12.09 -1.01
C GLN A 78 0.79 11.90 -1.78
N LYS A 79 0.70 11.87 -3.12
CA LYS A 79 1.87 12.01 -3.99
C LYS A 79 2.47 13.38 -3.65
N GLU A 80 3.54 13.40 -2.85
CA GLU A 80 4.41 14.57 -2.79
C GLU A 80 4.95 14.76 -4.22
N LYS A 81 4.63 15.92 -4.80
CA LYS A 81 5.00 16.32 -6.15
C LYS A 81 6.46 16.68 -6.25
#